data_AF-A0A7K8GHV9-F1
#
_entry.id   AF-A0A7K8GHV9-F1
#
_cell.length_a   1.000
_cell.length_b   1.000
_cell.length_c   1.000
_cell.angle_alpha   90.00
_cell.angle_beta   90.00
_cell.angle_gamma   90.00
#
_symmetry.space_group_name_H-M   'P 1'
#
loop_
_entity.id
_entity.type
_entity.pdbx_description
1 polymer ?
#
loop_
_entity_poly.entity_id
_entity_poly.type
_entity_poly.pdbx_seq_one_letter_code
_entity_poly.pdbx_strand_id
1 'polypeptide(L)'
;HQKIHSGERPYTCLECGKSFSQSSNLTKHHKIHTQEGPKQPYECLECGKSFIRSSNLIQHRKIHTGESPYKCLECGKNFTRSSNLIKHRKIH
;
A
#
# COMPACT_ATOMS: atom_id res chain seq x y z
N HIS A 1 2.67 7.69 17.46
CA HIS A 1 3.79 7.44 16.53
C HIS A 1 4.88 6.52 17.13
N GLN A 2 4.89 6.24 18.44
CA GLN A 2 5.96 5.49 19.13
C GLN A 2 6.01 3.96 18.88
N LYS A 3 4.90 3.27 18.61
CA LYS A 3 4.87 1.80 18.44
C LYS A 3 5.51 1.23 17.15
N ILE A 4 5.94 2.09 16.21
CA ILE A 4 6.38 1.63 14.87
C ILE A 4 7.89 1.38 14.82
N HIS A 5 8.67 1.92 15.77
CA HIS A 5 10.15 1.84 15.74
C HIS A 5 10.74 0.59 16.41
N SER A 6 10.02 -0.11 17.30
CA SER A 6 10.54 -1.27 18.02
C SER A 6 10.46 -2.59 17.25
N GLY A 7 9.81 -2.61 16.07
CA GLY A 7 9.51 -3.87 15.37
C GLY A 7 8.49 -4.75 16.10
N GLU A 8 7.97 -4.32 17.24
CA GLU A 8 6.96 -5.03 18.00
C GLU A 8 5.66 -5.11 17.20
N ARG A 9 5.15 -6.34 17.09
CA ARG A 9 3.90 -6.65 16.39
C ARG A 9 2.92 -7.23 17.42
N PRO A 10 2.41 -6.42 18.37
CA PRO A 10 1.62 -6.93 19.50
C PRO A 10 0.26 -7.49 19.09
N TYR A 11 -0.19 -7.23 17.85
CA TYR A 11 -1.49 -7.68 17.36
C TYR A 11 -1.31 -8.95 16.53
N THR A 12 -1.49 -10.12 17.14
CA THR A 12 -1.33 -11.43 16.48
C THR A 12 -2.69 -12.02 16.11
N CYS A 13 -2.80 -12.51 14.87
CA CYS A 13 -3.94 -13.30 14.42
C CYS A 13 -3.83 -14.72 14.99
N LEU A 14 -4.82 -15.15 15.77
CA LEU A 14 -4.83 -16.48 16.37
C LEU A 14 -5.14 -17.60 15.37
N GLU A 15 -5.76 -17.29 14.23
CA GLU A 15 -6.12 -18.28 13.20
C GLU A 15 -4.91 -18.73 12.36
N CYS A 16 -3.92 -17.84 12.14
CA CYS A 16 -2.75 -18.15 11.30
C CYS A 16 -1.40 -17.67 11.85
N GLY A 17 -1.36 -17.16 13.09
CA GLY A 17 -0.14 -16.74 13.78
C GLY A 17 0.49 -15.44 13.25
N LYS A 18 -0.13 -14.75 12.29
CA LYS A 18 0.44 -13.54 11.68
C LYS A 18 0.34 -12.33 12.59
N SER A 19 1.46 -11.66 12.85
CA SER A 19 1.50 -10.48 13.72
C SER A 19 1.51 -9.16 12.95
N PHE A 20 0.92 -8.12 13.54
CA PHE A 20 0.77 -6.77 13.00
C PHE A 20 1.17 -5.72 14.04
N SER A 21 1.71 -4.59 13.58
CA SER A 21 2.08 -3.46 14.43
C SER A 21 0.90 -2.54 14.79
N GLN A 22 -0.24 -2.71 14.12
CA GLN A 22 -1.45 -1.90 14.34
C GLN A 22 -2.68 -2.79 14.41
N SER A 23 -3.57 -2.53 15.37
CA SER A 23 -4.84 -3.25 15.55
C SER A 23 -5.71 -3.16 14.29
N SER A 24 -5.77 -1.99 13.66
CA SER A 24 -6.54 -1.78 12.43
C SER A 24 -6.08 -2.64 11.26
N ASN A 25 -4.80 -3.06 11.23
CA ASN A 25 -4.29 -3.98 10.22
C ASN A 25 -4.64 -5.43 10.56
N LEU A 26 -4.64 -5.82 11.84
CA LEU A 26 -5.16 -7.12 12.29
C LEU A 26 -6.67 -7.26 11.99
N THR A 27 -7.47 -6.24 12.27
CA THR A 27 -8.91 -6.25 11.96
C THR A 27 -9.18 -6.41 10.46
N LYS A 28 -8.41 -5.73 9.60
CA LYS A 28 -8.50 -5.94 8.14
C LYS A 28 -8.05 -7.33 7.73
N HIS A 29 -7.02 -7.85 8.39
CA HIS A 29 -6.51 -9.18 8.12
C HIS A 29 -7.54 -10.26 8.48
N HIS A 30 -8.27 -10.15 9.60
CA HIS A 30 -9.32 -11.12 9.93
C HIS A 30 -10.38 -11.26 8.84
N LYS A 31 -10.62 -10.23 8.03
CA LYS A 31 -11.53 -10.30 6.88
C LYS A 31 -11.08 -11.25 5.77
N ILE A 32 -9.83 -11.74 5.79
CA ILE A 32 -9.39 -12.76 4.84
C ILE A 32 -9.79 -14.17 5.27
N HIS A 33 -10.00 -14.38 6.57
CA HIS A 33 -10.42 -15.66 7.13
C HIS A 33 -11.93 -15.82 7.05
N THR A 34 -12.67 -14.70 6.97
CA THR A 34 -14.09 -14.71 6.61
C THR A 34 -14.25 -14.92 5.10
N GLN A 35 -15.13 -15.84 4.70
CA GLN A 35 -15.45 -16.15 3.29
C GLN A 35 -15.94 -14.92 2.49
N GLU A 36 -16.38 -13.87 3.18
CA GLU A 36 -16.48 -12.51 2.66
C GLU A 36 -15.10 -11.84 2.64
N GLY A 37 -14.30 -12.13 1.61
CA GLY A 37 -13.03 -11.45 1.41
C GLY A 37 -13.17 -9.92 1.41
N PRO A 38 -12.07 -9.16 1.58
CA PRO A 38 -12.13 -7.72 1.64
C PRO A 38 -12.82 -7.16 0.39
N LYS A 39 -14.01 -6.57 0.56
CA LYS A 39 -14.70 -5.86 -0.52
C LYS A 39 -13.74 -4.82 -1.08
N GLN A 40 -13.37 -4.99 -2.35
CA GLN A 40 -12.55 -4.06 -3.12
C GLN A 40 -13.48 -3.32 -4.10
N PRO A 41 -14.23 -2.31 -3.63
CA PRO A 41 -15.27 -1.69 -4.45
C PRO A 41 -14.72 -0.84 -5.60
N TYR A 42 -13.41 -0.59 -5.65
CA TYR A 42 -12.80 0.27 -6.65
C TYR A 42 -12.02 -0.56 -7.67
N GLU A 43 -12.65 -0.87 -8.80
CA GLU A 43 -12.05 -1.64 -9.88
C GLU A 43 -11.40 -0.74 -10.95
N CYS A 44 -10.25 -1.16 -11.46
CA CYS A 44 -9.62 -0.58 -12.63
C CYS A 44 -10.17 -1.24 -13.89
N LEU A 45 -10.96 -0.50 -14.67
CA LEU A 45 -11.56 -1.00 -15.91
C LEU A 45 -10.54 -1.34 -17.01
N GLU A 46 -9.31 -0.82 -16.92
CA GLU A 46 -8.26 -1.06 -17.91
C GLU A 46 -7.56 -2.42 -17.71
N CYS A 47 -7.55 -2.96 -16.48
CA CYS A 47 -6.87 -4.24 -16.21
C CYS A 47 -7.59 -5.18 -15.22
N GLY A 48 -8.82 -4.85 -14.80
CA GLY A 48 -9.64 -5.64 -13.87
C GLY A 48 -9.12 -5.67 -12.42
N LYS A 49 -8.12 -4.87 -12.05
CA LYS A 49 -7.57 -4.86 -10.68
C LYS A 49 -8.45 -4.07 -9.73
N SER A 50 -8.79 -4.68 -8.60
CA SER A 50 -9.66 -4.07 -7.59
C SER A 50 -8.89 -3.58 -6.36
N PHE A 51 -9.35 -2.47 -5.78
CA PHE A 51 -8.73 -1.79 -4.65
C PHE A 51 -9.76 -1.52 -3.55
N ILE A 52 -9.29 -1.54 -2.29
CA ILE A 52 -10.12 -1.22 -1.12
C ILE A 52 -10.38 0.30 -1.01
N ARG A 53 -9.50 1.13 -1.58
CA ARG A 53 -9.56 2.59 -1.48
C ARG A 53 -9.50 3.23 -2.86
N SER A 54 -10.34 4.24 -3.09
CA SER A 54 -10.37 5.01 -4.34
C SER A 54 -9.02 5.68 -4.64
N SER A 55 -8.35 6.19 -3.61
CA SER A 55 -7.02 6.80 -3.75
C SER A 55 -5.96 5.83 -4.26
N ASN A 56 -6.09 4.54 -3.94
CA ASN A 56 -5.19 3.51 -4.48
C ASN A 56 -5.50 3.22 -5.94
N LEU A 57 -6.78 3.20 -6.34
CA LEU A 57 -7.17 3.07 -7.74
C LEU A 57 -6.67 4.26 -8.58
N ILE A 58 -6.87 5.49 -8.10
CA ILE A 58 -6.39 6.71 -8.80
C ILE A 58 -4.87 6.68 -8.97
N GLN A 59 -4.14 6.29 -7.92
CA GLN A 59 -2.69 6.13 -7.99
C GLN A 59 -2.29 5.02 -8.96
N HIS A 60 -3.01 3.91 -8.95
CA HIS A 60 -2.78 2.81 -9.88
C HIS A 60 -2.97 3.24 -11.33
N ARG A 61 -4.01 4.02 -11.65
CA ARG A 61 -4.25 4.49 -13.03
C ARG A 61 -3.07 5.26 -13.64
N LYS A 62 -2.24 5.90 -12.81
CA LYS A 62 -1.01 6.58 -13.28
C LYS A 62 -0.01 5.64 -13.96
N ILE A 63 -0.06 4.33 -13.70
CA ILE A 63 0.81 3.37 -14.39
C ILE A 63 0.39 3.18 -15.85
N HIS A 64 -0.91 3.29 -16.14
CA HIS A 64 -1.43 3.10 -17.49
C HIS A 64 -1.23 4.36 -18.34
N THR A 65 -1.35 5.53 -17.73
CA THR A 65 -1.09 6.81 -18.41
C THR A 65 0.41 7.12 -18.54
N GLY A 66 1.28 6.39 -17.82
CA GLY A 66 2.70 6.72 -17.71
C GLY A 66 2.97 8.03 -16.96
N GLU A 67 1.98 8.59 -16.28
CA GLU A 67 2.13 9.83 -15.52
C GLU A 67 3.01 9.62 -14.28
N SER A 68 4.28 10.00 -14.41
CA SER A 68 5.25 10.01 -13.32
C SER A 68 5.70 11.45 -13.04
N PRO A 69 4.92 12.26 -12.31
CA PRO A 69 5.19 13.69 -12.12
C PRO A 69 6.44 13.95 -11.25
N TYR A 70 6.96 12.93 -10.57
CA TYR A 70 8.08 13.08 -9.66
C TYR A 70 9.37 12.57 -10.31
N LYS A 71 10.20 13.49 -10.82
CA LYS A 71 11.49 13.17 -11.43
C LYS A 71 12.64 13.38 -10.44
N CYS A 72 13.58 12.44 -10.42
CA CYS A 72 14.87 12.61 -9.77
C CYS A 72 15.77 13.45 -10.69
N LEU A 73 16.30 14.57 -10.20
CA LEU A 73 17.15 15.46 -10.99
C LEU A 73 18.60 14.96 -11.07
N GLU A 74 19.03 14.11 -10.14
CA GLU A 74 20.39 13.55 -10.11
C GLU A 74 20.58 12.43 -11.14
N CYS A 75 19.62 11.51 -11.28
CA CYS A 75 19.72 10.37 -12.20
C CYS A 75 18.61 10.29 -13.25
N GLY A 76 17.70 11.26 -13.31
CA GLY A 76 16.63 11.32 -14.31
C GLY A 76 15.46 10.34 -14.11
N LYS A 77 15.51 9.44 -13.12
CA LYS A 77 14.45 8.45 -12.87
C LYS A 77 13.12 9.10 -12.47
N ASN A 78 12.02 8.60 -13.00
CA ASN A 78 10.68 9.09 -12.70
C ASN A 78 9.92 8.17 -11.73
N PHE A 79 9.04 8.76 -10.92
CA PHE A 79 8.25 8.10 -9.90
C PHE A 79 6.80 8.56 -9.96
N THR A 80 5.88 7.66 -9.69
CA THR A 80 4.43 7.93 -9.60
C THR A 80 4.02 8.53 -8.25
N ARG A 81 4.92 8.50 -7.25
CA ARG A 81 4.69 8.98 -5.87
C ARG A 81 5.87 9.82 -5.36
N SER A 82 5.57 10.95 -4.72
CA SER A 82 6.57 11.81 -4.05
C SER A 82 7.33 11.06 -2.96
N SER A 83 6.63 10.24 -2.17
CA SER A 83 7.24 9.41 -1.12
C SER A 83 8.29 8.45 -1.65
N ASN A 84 8.12 7.95 -2.88
CA ASN A 84 9.07 7.03 -3.51
C ASN A 84 10.29 7.80 -4.00
N LEU A 85 10.09 8.98 -4.60
CA LEU A 85 11.20 9.88 -4.95
C LEU A 85 12.02 10.27 -3.72
N ILE A 86 11.38 10.63 -2.60
CA ILE A 86 12.07 10.99 -1.36
C ILE A 86 12.91 9.82 -0.83
N LYS A 87 12.35 8.60 -0.81
CA LYS A 87 13.11 7.41 -0.40
C LYS A 87 14.27 7.13 -1.36
N HIS A 88 14.06 7.30 -2.65
CA HIS A 88 15.10 7.12 -3.65
C HIS A 88 16.23 8.14 -3.52
N ARG A 89 15.93 9.41 -3.21
CA ARG A 89 16.96 10.42 -2.96
C ARG A 89 17.84 10.13 -1.75
N LYS A 90 17.38 9.30 -0.80
CA LYS A 90 18.18 8.91 0.37
C LYS A 90 19.23 7.84 0.07
N ILE A 91 19.17 7.20 -1.09
CA ILE A 91 20.11 6.15 -1.51
C ILE A 91 21.06 6.61 -2.62
N HIS A 92 20.93 7.88 -3.04
CA HIS A 92 22.02 8.58 -3.70
C HIS A 92 23.05 8.95 -2.64
#